data_AF-A0A9E5PLW5-F1
#
_entry.id   AF-A0A9E5PLW5-F1
#
_cell.length_a   1.000
_cell.length_b   1.000
_cell.length_c   1.000
_cell.angle_alpha   90.00
_cell.angle_beta   90.00
_cell.angle_gamma   90.00
#
_symmetry.space_group_name_H-M   'P 1'
#
loop_
_entity.id
_entity.type
_entity.pdbx_description
1 polymer ?
#
loop_
_entity_poly.entity_id
_entity_poly.type
_entity_poly.pdbx_seq_one_letter_code
_entity_poly.pdbx_strand_id
1 'polypeptide(L)' 'MGKGREYLQRLHEVLREFEEAVVAREKWKPLESKVSRQQEVDSARQKVVDFVVQLVTAERIQKEG' A
#
# COMPACT_ATOMS: atom_id res chain seq x y z
N MET A 1 19.60 -9.89 -8.18
CA MET A 1 18.13 -10.07 -8.12
C MET A 1 17.53 -9.25 -9.25
N GLY A 2 16.53 -9.74 -9.97
CA GLY A 2 15.90 -8.97 -11.06
C GLY A 2 14.96 -7.90 -10.51
N LYS A 3 14.90 -6.72 -11.14
CA LYS A 3 14.04 -5.59 -10.73
C LYS A 3 12.58 -6.00 -10.50
N GLY A 4 12.05 -6.90 -11.32
CA GLY A 4 10.68 -7.43 -11.16
C GLY A 4 10.44 -8.17 -9.83
N ARG A 5 11.45 -8.89 -9.32
CA ARG A 5 11.33 -9.61 -8.03
C ARG A 5 11.37 -8.65 -6.85
N GLU A 6 12.16 -7.59 -6.95
CA GLU A 6 12.22 -6.52 -5.94
C GLU A 6 10.91 -5.72 -5.90
N TYR A 7 10.32 -5.42 -7.06
CA TYR A 7 9.00 -4.80 -7.14
C TYR A 7 7.89 -5.66 -6.57
N LEU A 8 7.90 -6.97 -6.84
CA LEU A 8 6.93 -7.90 -6.27
C LEU A 8 7.05 -7.98 -4.75
N GLN A 9 8.27 -8.04 -4.21
CA GLN A 9 8.48 -8.04 -2.76
C GLN A 9 7.94 -6.75 -2.12
N ARG A 10 8.29 -5.59 -2.68
CA ARG A 10 7.78 -4.29 -2.20
C ARG A 10 6.26 -4.19 -2.30
N LEU A 11 5.66 -4.70 -3.39
CA LEU A 11 4.20 -4.74 -3.53
C LEU A 11 3.55 -5.53 -2.40
N HIS A 12 4.11 -6.70 -2.06
CA HIS A 12 3.60 -7.49 -0.94
C HIS A 12 3.76 -6.78 0.40
N GLU A 13 4.84 -6.04 0.61
CA GLU A 13 5.05 -5.24 1.82
C GLU A 13 3.98 -4.15 1.97
N VAL A 14 3.73 -3.32 0.94
CA VAL A 14 2.68 -2.28 1.03
C VAL A 14 1.27 -2.86 1.11
N LEU A 15 0.99 -3.98 0.44
CA LEU A 15 -0.31 -4.67 0.57
C LEU A 15 -0.52 -5.21 1.97
N ARG A 16 0.51 -5.78 2.59
CA ARG A 16 0.46 -6.27 3.96
C ARG A 16 0.19 -5.13 4.96
N GLU A 17 0.85 -3.99 4.81
CA GLU A 17 0.58 -2.81 5.64
C GLU A 17 -0.90 -2.36 5.55
N PHE A 18 -1.46 -2.40 4.34
CA PHE A 18 -2.88 -2.09 4.12
C PHE A 18 -3.82 -3.11 4.76
N GLU A 19 -3.55 -4.41 4.60
CA GLU A 19 -4.32 -5.47 5.24
C GLU A 19 -4.30 -5.35 6.77
N GLU A 20 -3.12 -5.10 7.36
CA GLU A 20 -2.97 -4.91 8.80
C GLU A 20 -3.79 -3.70 9.29
N ALA A 21 -3.81 -2.59 8.54
CA ALA A 21 -4.63 -1.42 8.86
C ALA A 21 -6.14 -1.73 8.78
N VAL A 22 -6.58 -2.46 7.76
CA VAL A 22 -7.98 -2.88 7.61
C VAL A 22 -8.40 -3.78 8.77
N VAL A 23 -7.58 -4.78 9.11
CA VAL A 23 -7.82 -5.68 10.23
C VAL A 23 -7.86 -4.92 11.56
N ALA A 24 -6.98 -3.95 11.77
CA ALA A 24 -6.97 -3.11 12.97
C ALA A 24 -8.26 -2.28 13.09
N ARG A 25 -8.75 -1.73 11.97
CA ARG A 25 -10.03 -1.00 11.91
C ARG A 25 -11.23 -1.91 12.16
N GLU A 26 -11.21 -3.16 11.69
CA GLU A 26 -12.29 -4.11 11.91
C GLU A 26 -12.32 -4.66 13.33
N LYS A 27 -11.15 -4.92 13.92
CA LYS A 27 -10.98 -5.35 15.32
C LYS A 27 -11.05 -4.19 16.32
N TRP A 28 -11.60 -3.05 15.88
CA TRP A 28 -11.67 -1.82 16.64
C TRP A 28 -12.30 -2.03 18.02
N LYS A 29 -11.63 -1.50 19.04
CA LYS A 29 -12.12 -1.46 20.41
C LYS A 29 -12.81 -0.12 20.68
N PRO A 30 -13.89 -0.07 21.49
CA PRO A 30 -14.66 1.15 21.76
C PRO A 30 -13.88 2.36 22.27
N LEU A 31 -12.66 2.15 22.77
CA LEU A 31 -11.80 3.18 23.35
C LEU A 31 -10.98 3.97 22.32
N GLU A 32 -10.99 3.56 21.05
CA GLU A 32 -10.26 4.23 19.98
C GLU A 32 -11.19 5.04 19.08
N SER A 33 -10.69 6.09 18.42
CA SER A 33 -11.49 6.83 17.44
C SER A 33 -11.64 6.03 16.15
N LYS A 34 -12.89 5.74 15.76
CA LYS A 34 -13.23 5.13 14.46
C LYS A 34 -12.68 5.94 13.28
N VAL A 35 -12.63 7.27 13.43
CA VAL A 35 -12.11 8.18 12.40
C VAL A 35 -10.59 8.02 12.26
N SER A 36 -9.86 7.93 13.36
CA SER A 36 -8.40 7.73 13.32
C SER A 36 -8.04 6.40 12.67
N ARG A 37 -8.77 5.32 12.98
CA ARG A 37 -8.60 4.02 12.30
C ARG A 37 -8.93 4.07 10.81
N GLN A 38 -9.93 4.86 10.42
CA GLN A 38 -10.22 5.09 9.01
C GLN A 38 -9.06 5.82 8.30
N GLN A 39 -8.49 6.85 8.93
CA GLN A 39 -7.35 7.59 8.38
C GLN A 39 -6.10 6.71 8.21
N GLU A 40 -5.85 5.77 9.12
CA GLU A 40 -4.78 4.79 8.99
C GLU A 40 -4.97 3.89 7.75
N VAL A 41 -6.20 3.39 7.54
CA VAL A 41 -6.56 2.61 6.35
C VAL A 41 -6.41 3.44 5.08
N ASP A 42 -6.87 4.69 5.08
CA ASP A 42 -6.79 5.57 3.91
C ASP A 42 -5.33 5.90 3.56
N SER A 43 -4.48 6.12 4.57
CA SER A 43 -3.05 6.36 4.40
C SER A 43 -2.34 5.13 3.83
N ALA A 44 -2.64 3.93 4.36
CA ALA A 44 -2.08 2.69 3.86
C ALA A 44 -2.54 2.39 2.42
N ARG A 45 -3.80 2.68 2.10
CA ARG A 45 -4.33 2.61 0.72
C ARG A 45 -3.57 3.54 -0.21
N GLN A 46 -3.31 4.78 0.22
CA GLN A 46 -2.59 5.74 -0.61
C GLN A 46 -1.18 5.24 -0.94
N LYS A 47 -0.47 4.63 0.02
CA LYS A 47 0.86 4.03 -0.23
C LYS A 47 0.81 2.96 -1.32
N VAL A 48 -0.22 2.11 -1.34
CA VAL A 48 -0.40 1.09 -2.39
C VAL A 48 -0.58 1.76 -3.75
N VAL A 49 -1.44 2.79 -3.82
CA VAL A 49 -1.69 3.54 -5.06
C VAL A 49 -0.40 4.19 -5.56
N ASP A 50 0.32 4.89 -4.69
CA ASP A 50 1.56 5.59 -5.04
C ASP A 50 2.62 4.61 -5.58
N PHE A 51 2.75 3.45 -4.93
CA PHE A 51 3.68 2.41 -5.38
C PHE A 51 3.30 1.85 -6.76
N VAL A 52 2.02 1.57 -7.00
CA VAL A 52 1.54 1.10 -8.32
C VAL A 52 1.76 2.17 -9.40
N VAL A 53 1.50 3.45 -9.10
CA VAL A 53 1.76 4.56 -10.03
C VAL A 53 3.25 4.65 -10.36
N GLN A 54 4.13 4.50 -9.38
CA GLN A 54 5.58 4.48 -9.62
C GLN A 54 5.99 3.32 -10.53
N LEU A 55 5.44 2.12 -10.32
CA LEU A 55 5.71 0.95 -11.17
C LEU A 55 5.26 1.19 -12.61
N VAL A 56 4.02 1.63 -12.81
CA VAL A 56 3.46 1.87 -14.15
C VAL A 56 4.22 2.99 -14.87
N THR A 57 4.58 4.05 -14.14
CA THR A 57 5.38 5.16 -14.70
C THR A 57 6.77 4.69 -15.11
N ALA A 58 7.44 3.88 -14.27
CA ALA A 58 8.77 3.34 -14.57
C ALA A 58 8.75 2.43 -15.81
N GLU A 59 7.73 1.57 -15.95
CA GLU A 59 7.53 0.72 -17.13
C GLU A 59 7.25 1.55 -18.39
N ARG A 60 6.44 2.61 -18.27
CA ARG A 60 6.12 3.49 -19.40
C ARG A 60 7.36 4.21 -19.92
N ILE A 61 8.17 4.79 -19.04
CA ILE A 61 9.42 5.48 -19.42
C ILE A 61 10.40 4.51 -20.08
N GLN A 62 10.52 3.27 -19.60
CA GLN A 62 11.39 2.27 -20.21
C GLN A 62 10.94 1.82 -21.61
N LYS A 63 9.66 1.99 -21.96
CA LYS A 63 9.14 1.66 -23.30
C LYS A 63 9.18 2.83 -24.29
N GLU A 64 9.22 4.06 -23.80
CA GLU A 64 9.26 5.28 -24.62
C GLU A 64 10.70 5.76 -24.93
N GLY A 65 11.72 5.26 -24.21
CA GLY A 65 13.14 5.52 -24.47
C GLY A 65 13.85 4.36 -25.14
#